data_AF-A0A661DGN8-F1
#
_entry.id   AF-A0A661DGN8-F1
#
_cell.length_a   1.000
_cell.length_b   1.000
_cell.length_c   1.000
_cell.angle_alpha   90.00
_cell.angle_beta   90.00
_cell.angle_gamma   90.00
#
_symmetry.space_group_name_H-M   'P 1'
#
loop_
_entity.id
_entity.type
_entity.pdbx_description
1 polymer ?
#
loop_
_entity_poly.entity_id
_entity_poly.type
_entity_poly.pdbx_seq_one_letter_code
_entity_poly.pdbx_strand_id
1 'polypeptide(L)'
;KSKQLNVITADDSVLPIHASGHPAAEELKLMYDWVRPKCALPVHGELHHLKANANIAKSVGISQQLIGKNGDLFFIAPVKGIRRNAVKTGRLGVINKKKLVKL
;
A
#
# COMPACT_ATOMS: atom_id res chain seq x y z
N LYS A 1 8.37 -37.09 27.15
CA LYS A 1 6.91 -36.88 27.17
C LYS A 1 6.61 -35.63 26.34
N SER A 2 6.22 -35.80 25.07
CA SER A 2 5.71 -34.68 24.27
C SER A 2 4.46 -34.13 24.96
N LYS A 3 4.38 -32.80 25.07
CA LYS A 3 3.18 -32.14 25.59
C LYS A 3 2.05 -32.45 24.60
N GLN A 4 0.95 -33.00 25.08
CA GLN A 4 -0.28 -33.23 24.31
C GLN A 4 -0.87 -31.87 23.92
N LEU A 5 -0.36 -31.25 22.86
CA LEU A 5 -0.85 -29.98 22.36
C LEU A 5 -1.77 -30.23 21.18
N ASN A 6 -2.96 -29.63 21.24
CA ASN A 6 -3.86 -29.53 20.11
C ASN A 6 -3.56 -28.23 19.37
N VAL A 7 -3.09 -28.32 18.13
CA VAL A 7 -2.79 -27.15 17.28
C VAL A 7 -4.01 -26.90 16.41
N ILE A 8 -4.57 -25.70 16.52
CA ILE A 8 -5.69 -25.26 15.70
C ILE A 8 -5.13 -24.28 14.68
N THR A 9 -5.28 -24.59 13.40
CA THR A 9 -4.94 -23.66 12.31
C THR A 9 -6.17 -22.94 11.82
N ALA A 10 -5.99 -21.89 11.01
CA ALA A 10 -7.12 -21.15 10.45
C ALA A 10 -8.02 -22.05 9.57
N ASP A 11 -7.43 -23.06 8.92
CA ASP A 11 -8.15 -24.01 8.08
C ASP A 11 -9.00 -25.00 8.91
N ASP A 12 -8.62 -25.22 10.18
CA ASP A 12 -9.32 -26.14 11.09
C ASP A 12 -10.38 -25.44 11.96
N SER A 13 -10.48 -24.12 11.87
CA SER A 13 -11.38 -23.31 12.71
C SER A 13 -12.64 -22.89 11.96
N VAL A 14 -13.81 -23.17 12.55
CA VAL A 14 -15.11 -22.69 12.04
C VAL A 14 -15.23 -21.17 12.17
N LEU A 15 -14.51 -20.57 13.13
CA LEU A 15 -14.50 -19.13 13.35
C LEU A 15 -13.23 -18.51 12.74
N PRO A 16 -13.31 -17.28 12.19
CA PRO A 16 -12.13 -16.57 11.72
C PRO A 16 -11.22 -16.22 12.90
N ILE A 17 -10.03 -16.83 12.91
CA ILE A 17 -9.00 -16.60 13.94
C ILE A 17 -7.79 -15.82 13.41
N HIS A 18 -7.81 -15.43 12.13
CA HIS A 18 -6.80 -14.58 11.51
C HIS A 18 -7.39 -13.22 11.15
N ALA A 19 -6.58 -12.17 11.28
CA ALA A 19 -6.91 -10.82 10.88
C ALA A 19 -5.79 -10.24 10.03
N SER A 20 -6.17 -9.41 9.05
CA SER A 20 -5.23 -8.63 8.25
C SER A 20 -4.43 -7.68 9.13
N GLY A 21 -3.13 -7.52 8.83
CA GLY A 21 -2.31 -6.44 9.39
C GLY A 21 -2.45 -5.09 8.67
N HIS A 22 -3.22 -5.04 7.58
CA HIS A 22 -3.45 -3.84 6.77
C HIS A 22 -4.91 -3.35 6.90
N PRO A 23 -5.12 -2.02 6.91
CA PRO A 23 -6.45 -1.44 7.09
C PRO A 23 -7.36 -1.72 5.91
N ALA A 24 -8.62 -2.03 6.21
CA ALA A 24 -9.71 -2.08 5.25
C ALA A 24 -10.22 -0.67 4.92
N ALA A 25 -11.23 -0.59 4.05
CA ALA A 25 -11.73 0.69 3.52
C ALA A 25 -12.24 1.63 4.61
N GLU A 26 -12.98 1.14 5.61
CA GLU A 26 -13.53 1.98 6.69
C GLU A 26 -12.44 2.53 7.61
N GLU A 27 -11.39 1.74 7.89
CA GLU A 27 -10.23 2.20 8.65
C GLU A 27 -9.44 3.27 7.89
N LEU A 28 -9.31 3.13 6.56
CA LEU A 28 -8.73 4.17 5.70
C LEU A 28 -9.56 5.45 5.69
N LYS A 29 -10.90 5.36 5.63
CA LYS A 29 -11.79 6.53 5.71
C LYS A 29 -11.63 7.25 7.05
N LEU A 30 -11.58 6.50 8.14
CA LEU A 30 -11.39 7.02 9.49
C LEU A 30 -10.04 7.77 9.60
N MET A 31 -8.97 7.18 9.07
CA MET A 31 -7.66 7.84 8.99
C MET A 31 -7.73 9.17 8.21
N TYR A 32 -8.39 9.19 7.05
CA TYR A 32 -8.52 10.41 6.25
C TYR A 32 -9.36 11.49 6.94
N ASP A 33 -10.43 11.13 7.66
CA ASP A 33 -11.24 12.08 8.42
C ASP A 33 -10.46 12.71 9.58
N TRP A 34 -9.55 11.97 10.22
CA TRP A 34 -8.68 12.50 11.26
C TRP A 34 -7.60 13.43 10.70
N VAL A 35 -6.90 13.02 9.65
CA VAL A 35 -5.74 13.76 9.13
C VAL A 35 -6.16 14.95 8.27
N ARG A 36 -7.30 14.85 7.57
CA ARG A 36 -7.84 15.88 6.66
C ARG A 36 -6.80 16.45 5.68
N PRO A 37 -6.06 15.61 4.95
CA PRO A 37 -5.00 16.09 4.07
C PRO A 37 -5.56 16.89 2.88
N LYS A 38 -4.78 17.86 2.38
CA LYS A 38 -5.10 18.58 1.13
C LYS A 38 -4.83 17.77 -0.14
N CYS A 39 -4.12 16.66 -0.02
CA CYS A 39 -3.76 15.77 -1.13
C CYS A 39 -3.42 14.39 -0.58
N ALA A 40 -3.90 13.33 -1.23
CA ALA A 40 -3.54 11.95 -0.92
C ALA A 40 -2.58 11.39 -1.98
N LEU A 41 -1.50 10.75 -1.52
CA LEU A 41 -0.55 10.01 -2.36
C LEU A 41 -0.58 8.54 -1.89
N PRO A 42 -1.41 7.68 -2.50
CA PRO A 42 -1.46 6.27 -2.13
C PRO A 42 -0.12 5.57 -2.41
N VAL A 43 0.32 4.75 -1.45
CA VAL A 43 1.55 3.93 -1.52
C VAL A 43 1.27 2.50 -1.06
N HIS A 44 2.30 1.64 -1.08
CA HIS A 44 2.23 0.25 -0.60
C HIS A 44 1.09 -0.57 -1.21
N GLY A 45 1.09 -0.69 -2.53
CA GLY A 45 0.19 -1.58 -3.24
C GLY A 45 0.45 -1.59 -4.73
N GLU A 46 -0.05 -2.63 -5.40
CA GLU A 46 -0.20 -2.66 -6.85
C GLU A 46 -1.14 -1.53 -7.35
N LEU A 47 -1.09 -1.27 -8.66
CA LEU A 47 -1.80 -0.14 -9.25
C LEU A 47 -3.30 -0.09 -8.91
N HIS A 48 -3.98 -1.24 -8.87
CA HIS A 48 -5.40 -1.28 -8.50
C HIS A 48 -5.62 -0.95 -7.03
N HIS A 49 -4.74 -1.36 -6.11
CA HIS A 49 -4.79 -0.95 -4.70
C HIS A 49 -4.60 0.56 -4.56
N LEU A 50 -3.64 1.15 -5.29
CA LEU A 50 -3.41 2.60 -5.27
C LEU A 50 -4.64 3.38 -5.78
N LYS A 51 -5.27 2.89 -6.86
CA LYS A 51 -6.52 3.46 -7.38
C LYS A 51 -7.67 3.33 -6.39
N ALA A 52 -7.82 2.17 -5.74
CA ALA A 52 -8.87 1.96 -4.74
C ALA A 52 -8.69 2.91 -3.54
N ASN A 53 -7.47 3.05 -3.02
CA ASN A 53 -7.18 3.98 -1.93
C ASN A 53 -7.41 5.45 -2.33
N ALA A 54 -7.02 5.85 -3.55
CA ALA A 54 -7.37 7.17 -4.08
C ALA A 54 -8.89 7.40 -4.11
N ASN A 55 -9.66 6.42 -4.58
CA ASN A 55 -11.12 6.53 -4.60
C ASN A 55 -11.72 6.65 -3.19
N ILE A 56 -11.17 5.93 -2.22
CA ILE A 56 -11.57 6.06 -0.80
C ILE A 56 -11.28 7.48 -0.31
N ALA A 57 -10.07 8.01 -0.52
CA ALA A 57 -9.73 9.38 -0.14
C ALA A 57 -10.68 10.41 -0.77
N LYS A 58 -10.99 10.24 -2.07
CA LYS A 58 -11.94 11.11 -2.78
C LYS A 58 -13.35 11.04 -2.16
N SER A 59 -13.80 9.84 -1.77
CA SER A 59 -15.14 9.65 -1.20
C SER A 59 -15.35 10.36 0.13
N VAL A 60 -14.28 10.66 0.87
CA VAL A 60 -14.32 11.40 2.15
C VAL A 60 -13.85 12.85 2.02
N GLY A 61 -13.88 13.40 0.81
CA GLY A 61 -13.69 14.84 0.58
C GLY A 61 -12.24 15.30 0.42
N ILE A 62 -11.27 14.38 0.28
CA ILE A 62 -9.90 14.79 -0.06
C ILE A 62 -9.91 15.34 -1.49
N SER A 63 -9.46 16.59 -1.66
CA SER A 63 -9.64 17.32 -2.92
C SER A 63 -8.73 16.85 -4.06
N GLN A 64 -7.63 16.16 -3.75
CA GLN A 64 -6.69 15.70 -4.75
C GLN A 64 -6.07 14.35 -4.42
N GLN A 65 -5.93 13.50 -5.43
CA GLN A 65 -5.25 12.21 -5.35
C GLN A 65 -4.18 12.12 -6.45
N LEU A 66 -2.94 11.86 -6.05
CA LEU A 66 -1.82 11.71 -6.97
C LEU A 66 -1.37 10.25 -6.99
N ILE A 67 -1.65 9.55 -8.10
CA ILE A 67 -1.26 8.15 -8.29
C ILE A 67 -0.01 8.09 -9.18
N GLY A 68 1.06 7.53 -8.63
CA GLY A 68 2.35 7.39 -9.30
C GLY A 68 2.89 5.98 -9.31
N LYS A 69 4.03 5.83 -9.97
CA LYS A 69 4.87 4.63 -9.96
C LYS A 69 6.28 5.00 -9.51
N ASN A 70 7.10 3.98 -9.24
CA ASN A 70 8.52 4.18 -8.94
C ASN A 70 9.18 5.02 -10.05
N GLY A 71 9.94 6.04 -9.64
CA GLY A 71 10.64 6.96 -10.53
C GLY A 71 9.87 8.23 -10.88
N ASP A 72 8.58 8.34 -10.52
CA ASP A 72 7.83 9.59 -10.66
C ASP A 72 8.21 10.60 -9.56
N LEU A 73 8.25 11.89 -9.90
CA LEU A 73 8.45 12.99 -8.95
C LEU A 73 7.12 13.70 -8.71
N PHE A 74 6.70 13.75 -7.45
CA PHE A 74 5.48 14.45 -7.03
C PHE A 74 5.79 15.88 -6.61
N PHE A 75 5.00 16.82 -7.12
CA PHE A 75 4.94 18.18 -6.60
C PHE A 75 3.71 18.27 -5.70
N ILE A 76 3.89 18.71 -4.45
CA ILE A 76 2.81 18.85 -3.46
C ILE A 76 2.53 20.31 -3.08
N ALA A 77 3.47 21.21 -3.39
CA ALA A 77 3.36 22.66 -3.27
C ALA A 77 4.43 23.36 -4.14
N PRO A 78 4.21 24.61 -4.59
CA PRO A 78 2.95 25.34 -4.52
C PRO A 78 1.91 24.79 -5.52
N VAL A 79 2.37 24.28 -6.67
CA VAL A 79 1.53 23.59 -7.64
C VAL A 79 1.64 22.09 -7.39
N LYS A 80 0.48 21.42 -7.40
CA LYS A 80 0.46 19.97 -7.23
C LYS A 80 0.49 19.28 -8.59
N GLY A 81 1.24 18.20 -8.71
CA GLY A 81 1.37 17.49 -9.98
C GLY A 81 2.36 16.34 -9.93
N ILE A 82 2.60 15.71 -11.08
CA ILE A 82 3.54 14.59 -11.19
C ILE A 82 4.39 14.77 -12.45
N ARG A 83 5.72 14.80 -12.30
CA ARG A 83 6.66 14.60 -13.41
C ARG A 83 6.96 13.11 -13.53
N ARG A 84 6.51 12.51 -14.62
CA ARG A 84 6.65 11.06 -14.86
C ARG A 84 8.10 10.68 -15.17
N ASN A 85 8.54 9.54 -14.63
CA ASN A 85 9.89 8.98 -14.85
C ASN A 85 11.03 10.00 -14.64
N ALA A 86 10.91 10.86 -13.62
CA ALA A 86 11.94 11.83 -13.29
C ALA A 86 13.27 11.18 -12.86
N VAL A 87 13.19 10.00 -12.26
CA VAL A 87 14.36 9.23 -11.80
C VAL A 87 14.35 7.83 -12.40
N LYS A 88 15.51 7.35 -12.82
CA LYS A 88 15.68 5.99 -13.34
C LYS A 88 15.47 4.98 -12.22
N THR A 89 14.48 4.11 -12.39
CA THR A 89 14.18 3.00 -11.48
C THR A 89 14.16 1.67 -12.22
N GLY A 90 14.21 0.58 -11.46
CA GLY A 90 14.15 -0.79 -11.97
C GLY A 90 14.23 -1.79 -10.83
N ARG A 91 14.33 -3.08 -11.16
CA ARG A 91 14.55 -4.12 -10.17
C ARG A 91 15.89 -4.80 -10.44
N LEU A 92 16.55 -5.21 -9.38
CA LEU A 92 17.72 -6.08 -9.45
C LEU A 92 17.36 -7.41 -8.79
N GLY A 93 17.63 -8.50 -9.49
CA GLY A 93 17.52 -9.86 -8.97
C GLY A 93 18.83 -10.26 -8.32
N VAL A 94 18.73 -11.00 -7.21
CA VAL A 94 19.90 -11.56 -6.53
C VAL A 94 20.02 -13.04 -6.90
N ILE A 95 21.08 -13.40 -7.63
CA ILE A 95 21.41 -14.79 -7.97
C ILE A 95 22.48 -15.30 -6.99
N ASN A 96 22.25 -16.49 -6.42
CA ASN A 96 23.16 -17.18 -5.51
C ASN A 96 23.63 -16.32 -4.32
N LYS A 97 22.77 -15.40 -3.85
CA LYS A 97 23.08 -14.43 -2.77
C LYS A 97 24.31 -13.55 -3.02
N LYS A 98 24.85 -13.50 -4.24
CA LYS A 98 26.15 -12.85 -4.54
C LYS A 98 26.15 -11.98 -5.78
N LYS A 99 25.36 -12.32 -6.80
CA LYS A 99 25.36 -11.61 -8.09
C LYS A 99 24.06 -10.82 -8.26
N LEU A 100 24.18 -9.52 -8.51
CA LEU A 100 23.06 -8.70 -8.93
C LEU A 100 22.92 -8.77 -10.45
N VAL A 101 21.70 -9.06 -10.92
CA VAL A 101 21.32 -8.98 -12.33
C VAL A 101 20.18 -8.01 -12.49
N LYS A 102 20.17 -7.26 -13.58
CA LYS A 102 19.04 -6.39 -13.89
C LYS A 102 17.87 -7.27 -14.33
N LEU A 103 16.71 -7.03 -13.71
CA LEU A 103 15.43 -7.62 -14.12
C LEU A 103 14.76 -6.75 -15.20
#